data_AF-A0A382QGK1-F1
#
_entry.id   AF-A0A382QGK1-F1
#
_cell.length_a   1.000
_cell.length_b   1.000
_cell.length_c   1.000
_cell.angle_alpha   90.00
_cell.angle_beta   90.00
_cell.angle_gamma   90.00
#
_symmetry.space_group_name_H-M   'P 1'
#
loop_
_entity.id
_entity.type
_entity.pdbx_description
1 polymer ?
#
loop_
_entity_poly.entity_id
_entity_poly.type
_entity_poly.pdbx_seq_one_letter_code
_entity_poly.pdbx_strand_id
1 'polypeptide(L)'
;MADKRTIGHAYNIDLLNVVFAASSIFLFISVLWMVWDDYDREWKNYQRRFVQLETEVTRLGLEAANADIDSTVMEQLRADRARAEEELATQEGQVAPLEDELADLDARLTLATQRAQFAKATYDVDKYTFEVNREGDSESYVAREAEIEAQYGEWLELGLGVEQLTAERDGIRSQIAEVGRVVTDLDDQIRALTTETSRLEQRLVDLAPSLVNDYFLNAPLLDFMAPTIRVQQIITPNVLDDLNFTRVPKMDRCMTCHLAINREGYEEYPQPFTTHPNLDVYVGSASPHPFETTGCTVCHEGMPQSISFQDVSHTPV
;
A
#
# COMPACT_ATOMS: atom_id res chain seq x y z
N MET A 1 -44.36 -39.96 -38.13
CA MET A 1 -44.62 -38.63 -37.53
C MET A 1 -44.82 -37.66 -38.69
N ALA A 2 -45.97 -37.00 -38.75
CA ALA A 2 -46.39 -36.21 -39.91
C ALA A 2 -45.39 -35.09 -40.24
N ASP A 3 -45.10 -34.91 -41.54
CA ASP A 3 -44.25 -33.83 -42.05
C ASP A 3 -44.97 -32.50 -41.81
N LYS A 4 -44.68 -31.85 -40.67
CA LYS A 4 -45.24 -30.55 -40.29
C LYS A 4 -44.55 -29.42 -41.07
N ARG A 5 -44.59 -29.48 -42.40
CA ARG A 5 -44.36 -28.30 -43.23
C ARG A 5 -45.63 -27.45 -43.13
N THR A 6 -45.65 -26.51 -42.20
CA THR A 6 -46.66 -25.46 -42.13
C THR A 6 -46.76 -24.77 -43.49
N ILE A 7 -47.98 -24.70 -44.05
CA ILE A 7 -48.25 -24.21 -45.41
C ILE A 7 -47.58 -22.84 -45.62
N GLY A 8 -46.61 -22.77 -46.53
CA GLY A 8 -45.85 -21.55 -46.83
C GLY A 8 -44.36 -21.55 -46.45
N HIS A 9 -43.87 -22.58 -45.74
CA HIS A 9 -42.45 -22.68 -45.37
C HIS A 9 -41.75 -23.85 -46.06
N ALA A 10 -40.56 -23.61 -46.62
CA ALA A 10 -39.76 -24.61 -47.33
C ALA A 10 -39.13 -25.68 -46.40
N TYR A 11 -39.19 -25.49 -45.08
CA TYR A 11 -38.52 -26.32 -44.07
C TYR A 11 -39.45 -26.62 -42.87
N ASN A 12 -39.14 -27.67 -42.11
CA ASN A 12 -39.83 -28.00 -40.86
C ASN A 12 -39.36 -27.04 -39.74
N ILE A 13 -40.25 -26.12 -39.36
CA ILE A 13 -39.97 -25.06 -38.38
C ILE A 13 -39.71 -25.63 -36.97
N ASP A 14 -40.46 -26.65 -36.54
CA ASP A 14 -40.26 -27.31 -35.23
C ASP A 14 -38.85 -27.91 -35.13
N LEU A 15 -38.41 -28.61 -36.18
CA LEU A 15 -37.07 -29.20 -36.24
C LEU A 15 -35.98 -28.12 -36.30
N LEU A 16 -36.18 -27.07 -37.09
CA LEU A 16 -35.24 -25.94 -37.20
C LEU A 16 -35.04 -25.27 -35.83
N ASN A 17 -36.11 -25.02 -35.08
CA ASN A 17 -36.05 -24.41 -33.75
C ASN A 17 -35.28 -25.30 -32.76
N VAL A 18 -35.50 -26.62 -32.79
CA VAL A 18 -34.75 -27.57 -31.94
C VAL A 18 -33.27 -27.58 -32.30
N VAL A 19 -32.93 -27.65 -33.58
CA VAL A 19 -31.53 -27.63 -34.04
C VAL A 19 -30.86 -26.30 -33.69
N PHE A 20 -31.56 -25.17 -33.87
CA PHE A 20 -31.08 -23.85 -33.49
C PHE A 20 -30.86 -23.72 -31.98
N ALA A 21 -31.79 -24.22 -31.15
CA ALA A 21 -31.63 -24.20 -29.70
C ALA A 21 -30.43 -25.06 -29.27
N ALA A 22 -30.30 -26.28 -29.82
CA ALA A 22 -29.19 -27.17 -29.52
C ALA A 22 -27.83 -26.59 -29.95
N SER A 23 -27.75 -26.01 -31.16
CA SER A 23 -26.51 -25.37 -31.64
C SER A 23 -26.17 -24.12 -30.86
N SER A 24 -27.17 -23.33 -30.42
CA SER A 24 -26.97 -22.16 -29.58
C SER A 24 -26.44 -22.54 -28.19
N ILE A 25 -26.99 -23.60 -27.57
CA ILE A 25 -26.48 -24.14 -26.30
C ILE A 25 -25.05 -24.66 -26.47
N PHE A 26 -24.78 -25.41 -27.54
CA PHE A 26 -23.44 -25.91 -27.82
C PHE A 26 -22.43 -24.77 -28.00
N LEU A 27 -22.79 -23.73 -28.76
CA LEU A 27 -21.97 -22.55 -28.95
C LEU A 27 -21.74 -21.82 -27.62
N PHE A 28 -22.79 -21.65 -26.81
CA PHE A 28 -22.69 -21.03 -25.49
C PHE A 28 -21.72 -21.77 -24.56
N ILE A 29 -21.85 -23.10 -24.45
CA ILE A 29 -20.95 -23.92 -23.65
C ILE A 29 -19.52 -23.85 -24.19
N SER A 30 -19.34 -23.85 -25.52
CA SER A 30 -18.02 -23.74 -26.15
C SER A 30 -17.36 -22.40 -25.86
N VAL A 31 -18.12 -21.30 -25.88
CA VAL A 31 -17.63 -19.96 -25.51
C VAL A 31 -17.25 -19.90 -24.04
N LEU A 32 -18.08 -20.44 -23.15
CA LEU A 32 -17.75 -20.52 -21.72
C LEU A 32 -16.48 -21.34 -21.47
N TRP A 33 -16.33 -22.47 -22.17
CA TRP A 33 -15.13 -23.29 -22.06
C TRP A 33 -13.89 -22.57 -22.57
N MET A 34 -13.97 -21.90 -23.72
CA MET A 34 -12.86 -21.09 -24.27
C MET A 34 -12.44 -19.97 -23.30
N VAL A 35 -13.40 -19.26 -22.71
CA VAL A 35 -13.11 -18.20 -21.73
C VAL A 35 -12.46 -18.78 -20.48
N TRP A 36 -12.96 -19.93 -20.00
CA TRP A 36 -12.38 -20.61 -18.84
C TRP A 36 -10.94 -21.09 -19.11
N ASP A 37 -10.71 -21.68 -20.27
CA ASP A 37 -9.40 -22.21 -20.68
C ASP A 37 -8.34 -21.10 -20.82
N ASP A 38 -8.68 -19.96 -21.45
CA ASP A 38 -7.76 -18.80 -21.52
C ASP A 38 -7.53 -18.14 -20.15
N TYR A 39 -8.54 -18.17 -19.28
CA TYR A 39 -8.46 -17.62 -17.94
C TYR A 39 -7.60 -18.47 -16.99
N ASP A 40 -7.73 -19.80 -16.97
CA ASP A 40 -7.06 -20.70 -16.01
C ASP A 40 -5.61 -21.05 -16.41
N ARG A 41 -4.79 -20.00 -16.55
CA ARG A 41 -3.38 -20.14 -16.92
C ARG A 41 -2.55 -20.80 -15.81
N GLU A 42 -1.55 -21.60 -16.20
CA GLU A 42 -0.72 -22.41 -15.30
C GLU A 42 -0.13 -21.63 -14.11
N TRP A 43 0.36 -20.42 -14.35
CA TRP A 43 0.98 -19.57 -13.32
C TRP A 43 0.04 -19.21 -12.15
N LYS A 44 -1.28 -19.15 -12.39
CA LYS A 44 -2.28 -18.86 -11.35
C LYS A 44 -2.26 -19.94 -10.26
N ASN A 45 -2.00 -21.19 -10.62
CA ASN A 45 -1.92 -22.29 -9.66
C ASN A 45 -0.70 -22.17 -8.72
N TYR A 46 0.42 -21.62 -9.19
CA TYR A 46 1.57 -21.35 -8.33
C TYR A 46 1.27 -20.26 -7.31
N GLN A 47 0.60 -19.18 -7.71
CA GLN A 47 0.18 -18.14 -6.77
C GLN A 47 -0.85 -18.65 -5.75
N ARG A 48 -1.84 -19.43 -6.17
CA ARG A 48 -2.82 -20.05 -5.25
C ARG A 48 -2.14 -20.96 -4.23
N ARG A 49 -1.18 -21.79 -4.67
CA ARG A 49 -0.39 -22.66 -3.77
C ARG A 49 0.51 -21.84 -2.84
N PHE A 50 1.09 -20.75 -3.32
CA PHE A 50 1.91 -19.87 -2.50
C PHE A 50 1.10 -19.17 -1.42
N VAL A 51 -0.13 -18.72 -1.70
CA VAL A 51 -1.01 -18.16 -0.67
C VAL A 51 -1.28 -19.19 0.43
N GLN A 52 -1.55 -20.45 0.06
CA GLN A 52 -1.73 -21.53 1.05
C GLN A 52 -0.46 -21.77 1.89
N LEU A 53 0.69 -21.75 1.22
CA LEU A 53 1.99 -21.91 1.88
C LEU A 53 2.27 -20.74 2.84
N GLU A 54 2.08 -19.51 2.38
CA GLU A 54 2.31 -18.29 3.14
C GLU A 54 1.38 -18.22 4.36
N THR A 55 0.13 -18.67 4.24
CA THR A 55 -0.78 -18.82 5.39
C THR A 55 -0.23 -19.79 6.42
N GLU A 56 0.30 -20.94 6.00
CA GLU A 56 0.86 -21.93 6.92
C GLU A 56 2.15 -21.43 7.59
N VAL A 57 3.06 -20.83 6.81
CA VAL A 57 4.29 -20.20 7.32
C VAL A 57 3.94 -19.12 8.35
N THR A 58 3.00 -18.24 8.02
CA THR A 58 2.56 -17.15 8.90
C THR A 58 1.91 -17.70 10.18
N ARG A 59 1.11 -18.77 10.08
CA ARG A 59 0.48 -19.43 11.22
C ARG A 59 1.52 -20.02 12.17
N LEU A 60 2.49 -20.76 11.64
CA LEU A 60 3.59 -21.34 12.42
C LEU A 60 4.47 -20.24 13.05
N GLY A 61 4.75 -19.17 12.30
CA GLY A 61 5.46 -18.01 12.82
C GLY A 61 4.71 -17.34 13.97
N LEU A 62 3.37 -17.22 13.87
CA LEU A 62 2.54 -16.66 14.93
C LEU A 62 2.54 -17.54 16.18
N GLU A 63 2.48 -18.87 16.00
CA GLU A 63 2.57 -19.82 17.12
C GLU A 63 3.93 -19.72 17.84
N ALA A 64 5.02 -19.62 17.08
CA ALA A 64 6.36 -19.43 17.64
C ALA A 64 6.49 -18.07 18.36
N ALA A 65 6.07 -16.98 17.72
CA ALA A 65 6.11 -15.64 18.32
C ALA A 65 5.25 -15.56 19.59
N ASN A 66 4.09 -16.21 19.62
CA ASN A 66 3.27 -16.31 20.84
C ASN A 66 3.95 -17.13 21.95
N ALA A 67 4.73 -18.14 21.61
CA ALA A 67 5.48 -18.94 22.58
C ALA A 67 6.67 -18.17 23.21
N ASP A 68 7.25 -17.22 22.46
CA ASP A 68 8.34 -16.37 22.94
C ASP A 68 7.87 -15.26 23.90
N ILE A 69 6.57 -14.96 23.92
CA ILE A 69 5.98 -13.98 24.84
C ILE A 69 5.89 -14.56 26.25
N ASP A 70 6.58 -13.95 27.21
CA ASP A 70 6.45 -14.30 28.63
C ASP A 70 5.04 -13.94 29.15
N SER A 71 4.24 -14.97 29.40
CA SER A 71 2.86 -14.84 29.86
C SER A 71 2.75 -14.14 31.21
N THR A 72 3.73 -14.29 32.10
CA THR A 72 3.74 -13.65 33.42
C THR A 72 3.99 -12.16 33.29
N VAL A 73 4.97 -11.77 32.46
CA VAL A 73 5.27 -10.35 32.18
C VAL A 73 4.07 -9.68 31.51
N MET A 74 3.44 -10.35 30.53
CA MET A 74 2.25 -9.81 29.86
C MET A 74 1.05 -9.66 30.79
N GLU A 75 0.80 -10.61 31.68
CA GLU A 75 -0.29 -10.52 32.66
C GLU A 75 -0.04 -9.35 33.63
N GLN A 76 1.20 -9.19 34.08
CA GLN A 76 1.58 -8.08 34.95
C GLN A 76 1.42 -6.72 34.25
N LEU A 77 1.93 -6.57 33.03
CA LEU A 77 1.78 -5.31 32.26
C LEU A 77 0.31 -4.97 32.02
N ARG A 78 -0.54 -5.96 31.73
CA ARG A 78 -1.98 -5.76 31.57
C ARG A 78 -2.65 -5.33 32.88
N ALA A 79 -2.28 -5.93 34.01
CA ALA A 79 -2.80 -5.55 35.32
C ALA A 79 -2.35 -4.15 35.73
N ASP A 80 -1.08 -3.81 35.50
CA ASP A 80 -0.53 -2.48 35.78
C ASP A 80 -1.17 -1.41 34.89
N ARG A 81 -1.43 -1.72 33.61
CA ARG A 81 -2.16 -0.85 32.69
C ARG A 81 -3.60 -0.60 33.15
N ALA A 82 -4.33 -1.66 33.54
CA ALA A 82 -5.70 -1.52 34.03
C ALA A 82 -5.77 -0.64 35.29
N ARG A 83 -4.81 -0.80 36.22
CA ARG A 83 -4.72 0.06 37.40
C ARG A 83 -4.40 1.51 37.03
N ALA A 84 -3.48 1.73 36.10
CA ALA A 84 -3.14 3.08 35.63
C ALA A 84 -4.32 3.77 34.92
N GLU A 85 -5.15 3.01 34.19
CA GLU A 85 -6.40 3.53 33.59
C GLU A 85 -7.43 3.93 34.65
N GLU A 86 -7.60 3.14 35.73
CA GLU A 86 -8.47 3.53 36.84
C GLU A 86 -7.98 4.81 37.53
N GLU A 87 -6.67 4.93 37.76
CA GLU A 87 -6.05 6.15 38.31
C GLU A 87 -6.26 7.36 37.38
N LEU A 88 -6.08 7.17 36.07
CA LEU A 88 -6.31 8.21 35.06
C LEU A 88 -7.78 8.66 35.04
N ALA A 89 -8.74 7.73 35.16
CA ALA A 89 -10.16 8.05 35.23
C ALA A 89 -10.50 8.94 36.44
N THR A 90 -9.80 8.79 37.58
CA THR A 90 -9.98 9.71 38.71
C THR A 90 -9.44 11.12 38.46
N GLN A 91 -8.54 11.27 37.48
CA GLN A 91 -7.94 12.53 37.06
C GLN A 91 -8.68 13.17 35.87
N GLU A 92 -9.75 12.55 35.36
CA GLU A 92 -10.57 13.08 34.26
C GLU A 92 -11.05 14.51 34.52
N GLY A 93 -11.45 14.82 35.76
CA GLY A 93 -11.84 16.17 36.16
C GLY A 93 -10.71 17.22 36.13
N GLN A 94 -9.45 16.79 36.05
CA GLN A 94 -8.29 17.67 35.85
C GLN A 94 -7.91 17.81 34.37
N VAL A 95 -8.19 16.79 33.55
CA VAL A 95 -7.88 16.77 32.11
C VAL A 95 -8.92 17.55 31.31
N ALA A 96 -10.21 17.37 31.60
CA ALA A 96 -11.30 18.04 30.90
C ALA A 96 -11.13 19.58 30.77
N PRO A 97 -10.79 20.35 31.83
CA PRO A 97 -10.58 21.79 31.68
C PRO A 97 -9.34 22.14 30.82
N LEU A 98 -8.29 21.31 30.83
CA LEU A 98 -7.12 21.50 29.98
C LEU A 98 -7.43 21.22 28.51
N GLU A 99 -8.30 20.24 28.22
CA GLU A 99 -8.79 19.96 26.87
C GLU A 99 -9.66 21.09 26.33
N ASP A 100 -10.53 21.67 27.16
CA ASP A 100 -11.32 22.85 26.82
C ASP A 100 -10.42 24.07 26.52
N GLU A 101 -9.40 24.30 27.36
CA GLU A 101 -8.42 25.38 27.15
C GLU A 101 -7.60 25.15 25.87
N LEU A 102 -7.20 23.90 25.60
CA LEU A 102 -6.50 23.53 24.37
C LEU A 102 -7.36 23.80 23.13
N ALA A 103 -8.67 23.50 23.19
CA ALA A 103 -9.59 23.75 22.09
C ALA A 103 -9.77 25.24 21.78
N ASP A 104 -9.90 26.10 22.80
CA ASP A 104 -9.90 27.56 22.63
C ASP A 104 -8.58 28.03 21.99
N LEU A 105 -7.47 27.55 22.54
CA LEU A 105 -6.13 27.93 22.10
C LEU A 105 -5.85 27.51 20.64
N ASP A 106 -6.27 26.32 20.23
CA ASP A 106 -6.16 25.85 18.83
C ASP A 106 -7.01 26.72 17.88
N ALA A 107 -8.19 27.18 18.31
CA ALA A 107 -9.00 28.13 17.54
C ALA A 107 -8.30 29.49 17.39
N ARG A 108 -7.73 30.03 18.48
CA ARG A 108 -6.96 31.29 18.46
C ARG A 108 -5.73 31.16 17.58
N LEU A 109 -4.99 30.06 17.69
CA LEU A 109 -3.80 29.79 16.89
C LEU A 109 -4.14 29.68 15.41
N THR A 110 -5.25 29.04 15.06
CA THR A 110 -5.72 28.96 13.67
C THR A 110 -5.98 30.34 13.09
N LEU A 111 -6.67 31.21 13.83
CA LEU A 111 -6.94 32.59 13.42
C LEU A 111 -5.65 33.43 13.30
N ALA A 112 -4.75 33.33 14.29
CA ALA A 112 -3.48 34.03 14.29
C ALA A 112 -2.60 33.59 13.09
N THR A 113 -2.53 32.28 12.83
CA THR A 113 -1.80 31.70 11.70
C THR A 113 -2.34 32.20 10.38
N GLN A 114 -3.66 32.20 10.20
CA GLN A 114 -4.30 32.73 9.00
C GLN A 114 -3.96 34.21 8.77
N ARG A 115 -4.03 35.04 9.82
CA ARG A 115 -3.67 36.47 9.72
C ARG A 115 -2.21 36.68 9.35
N ALA A 116 -1.30 35.96 10.00
CA ALA A 116 0.13 36.03 9.69
C ALA A 116 0.42 35.60 8.24
N GLN A 117 -0.25 34.55 7.75
CA GLN A 117 -0.12 34.10 6.36
C GLN A 117 -0.66 35.12 5.35
N PHE A 118 -1.78 35.78 5.63
CA PHE A 118 -2.30 36.84 4.77
C PHE A 118 -1.39 38.07 4.76
N ALA A 119 -0.91 38.53 5.92
CA ALA A 119 0.05 39.63 6.00
C ALA A 119 1.34 39.32 5.22
N LYS A 120 1.88 38.10 5.38
CA LYS A 120 3.04 37.63 4.62
C LYS A 120 2.79 37.63 3.11
N ALA A 121 1.63 37.15 2.66
CA ALA A 121 1.30 37.09 1.24
C ALA A 121 1.21 38.50 0.63
N THR A 122 0.60 39.45 1.33
CA THR A 122 0.55 40.86 0.90
C THR A 122 1.95 41.46 0.85
N TYR A 123 2.75 41.28 1.91
CA TYR A 123 4.14 41.74 1.96
C TYR A 123 4.99 41.17 0.82
N ASP A 124 4.93 39.86 0.56
CA ASP A 124 5.73 39.19 -0.47
C ASP A 124 5.43 39.74 -1.87
N VAL A 125 4.14 39.97 -2.19
CA VAL A 125 3.71 40.57 -3.47
C VAL A 125 4.21 42.00 -3.61
N ASP A 126 4.05 42.80 -2.56
CA ASP A 126 4.41 44.21 -2.57
C ASP A 126 5.92 44.43 -2.63
N LYS A 127 6.68 43.63 -1.88
CA LYS A 127 8.14 43.59 -1.91
C LYS A 127 8.66 43.17 -3.28
N TYR A 128 8.13 42.08 -3.86
CA TYR A 128 8.54 41.65 -5.19
C TYR A 128 8.27 42.73 -6.24
N THR A 129 7.09 43.35 -6.18
CA THR A 129 6.71 44.45 -7.09
C THR A 129 7.65 45.65 -6.93
N PHE A 130 8.04 45.99 -5.71
CA PHE A 130 9.00 47.06 -5.45
C PHE A 130 10.41 46.74 -5.96
N GLU A 131 10.90 45.51 -5.75
CA GLU A 131 12.23 45.08 -6.19
C GLU A 131 12.36 45.03 -7.72
N VAL A 132 11.33 44.57 -8.43
CA VAL A 132 11.32 44.50 -9.91
C VAL A 132 11.25 45.90 -10.54
N ASN A 133 10.53 46.84 -9.93
CA ASN A 133 10.31 48.17 -10.50
C ASN A 133 11.38 49.19 -10.09
N ARG A 134 12.55 48.80 -9.57
CA ARG A 134 13.56 49.69 -8.93
C ARG A 134 14.41 50.56 -9.90
N GLU A 135 13.89 50.90 -11.08
CA GLU A 135 14.64 51.62 -12.15
C GLU A 135 14.14 53.06 -12.49
N GLY A 136 13.32 53.76 -11.68
CA GLY A 136 12.92 55.14 -11.98
C GLY A 136 12.20 55.96 -10.89
N ASP A 137 12.69 57.20 -10.67
CA ASP A 137 12.21 58.29 -9.79
C ASP A 137 12.35 58.12 -8.25
N SER A 138 13.36 58.77 -7.66
CA SER A 138 13.84 58.54 -6.28
C SER A 138 12.85 58.91 -5.16
N GLU A 139 11.92 59.83 -5.41
CA GLU A 139 11.05 60.39 -4.35
C GLU A 139 9.84 59.48 -4.04
N SER A 140 9.30 58.81 -5.07
CA SER A 140 8.21 57.82 -4.92
C SER A 140 8.67 56.54 -4.20
N TYR A 141 9.96 56.17 -4.35
CA TYR A 141 10.50 54.97 -3.72
C TYR A 141 10.61 55.04 -2.20
N VAL A 142 10.96 56.20 -1.64
CA VAL A 142 11.13 56.34 -0.18
C VAL A 142 9.82 56.09 0.56
N ALA A 143 8.70 56.56 -0.01
CA ALA A 143 7.37 56.33 0.57
C ALA A 143 6.97 54.86 0.51
N ARG A 144 7.24 54.17 -0.61
CA ARG A 144 6.91 52.76 -0.80
C ARG A 144 7.80 51.83 0.03
N GLU A 145 9.07 52.18 0.21
CA GLU A 145 10.02 51.46 1.08
C GLU A 145 9.55 51.50 2.54
N ALA A 146 9.10 52.67 3.02
CA ALA A 146 8.55 52.79 4.38
C ALA A 146 7.27 51.96 4.59
N GLU A 147 6.43 51.83 3.56
CA GLU A 147 5.22 50.99 3.61
C GLU A 147 5.56 49.50 3.67
N ILE A 148 6.54 49.04 2.90
CA ILE A 148 7.03 47.65 2.93
C ILE A 148 7.66 47.31 4.27
N GLU A 149 8.43 48.22 4.85
CA GLU A 149 9.01 48.04 6.19
C GLU A 149 7.91 47.94 7.26
N ALA A 150 6.85 48.74 7.14
CA ALA A 150 5.70 48.64 8.05
C ALA A 150 4.96 47.29 7.91
N GLN A 151 4.74 46.81 6.67
CA GLN A 151 4.16 45.49 6.41
C GLN A 151 5.04 44.35 6.95
N TYR A 152 6.36 44.47 6.82
CA TYR A 152 7.31 43.52 7.41
C TYR A 152 7.21 43.49 8.93
N GLY A 153 7.14 44.66 9.57
CA GLY A 153 6.94 44.79 11.02
C GLY A 153 5.64 44.14 11.49
N GLU A 154 4.52 44.38 10.79
CA GLU A 154 3.22 43.76 11.08
C GLU A 154 3.27 42.24 10.93
N TRP A 155 3.85 41.73 9.83
CA TRP A 155 4.01 40.29 9.64
C TRP A 155 4.86 39.65 10.75
N LEU A 156 5.95 40.30 11.16
CA LEU A 156 6.81 39.83 12.24
C LEU A 156 6.07 39.79 13.59
N GLU A 157 5.30 40.82 13.92
CA GLU A 157 4.49 40.87 15.15
C GLU A 157 3.43 39.76 15.16
N LEU A 158 2.73 39.55 14.05
CA LEU A 158 1.77 38.45 13.90
C LEU A 158 2.47 37.08 14.01
N GLY A 159 3.67 36.94 13.46
CA GLY A 159 4.51 35.75 13.57
C GLY A 159 4.88 35.44 15.02
N LEU A 160 5.31 36.44 15.79
CA LEU A 160 5.59 36.30 17.23
C LEU A 160 4.35 35.85 18.00
N GLY A 161 3.17 36.38 17.66
CA GLY A 161 1.90 35.93 18.25
C GLY A 161 1.58 34.46 17.96
N VAL A 162 1.87 33.98 16.75
CA VAL A 162 1.74 32.55 16.38
C VAL A 162 2.71 31.69 17.18
N GLU A 163 3.97 32.11 17.32
CA GLU A 163 4.97 31.38 18.10
C GLU A 163 4.58 31.28 19.58
N GLN A 164 4.09 32.37 20.17
CA GLN A 164 3.59 32.39 21.56
C GLN A 164 2.43 31.43 21.76
N LEU A 165 1.39 31.50 20.92
CA LEU A 165 0.23 30.61 20.99
C LEU A 165 0.62 29.14 20.76
N THR A 166 1.60 28.89 19.88
CA THR A 166 2.16 27.56 19.64
C THR A 166 2.84 27.03 20.90
N ALA A 167 3.66 27.85 21.56
CA ALA A 167 4.33 27.48 22.80
C ALA A 167 3.35 27.21 23.95
N GLU A 168 2.31 28.04 24.10
CA GLU A 168 1.22 27.80 25.07
C GLU A 168 0.53 26.45 24.79
N ARG A 169 0.23 26.16 23.52
CA ARG A 169 -0.46 24.93 23.09
C ARG A 169 0.37 23.70 23.39
N ASP A 170 1.65 23.77 23.07
CA ASP A 170 2.58 22.67 23.33
C ASP A 170 2.79 22.47 24.84
N GLY A 171 2.74 23.55 25.63
CA GLY A 171 2.72 23.49 27.09
C GLY A 171 1.51 22.74 27.65
N ILE A 172 0.30 23.07 27.20
CA ILE A 172 -0.94 22.39 27.63
C ILE A 172 -0.96 20.93 27.15
N ARG A 173 -0.58 20.68 25.90
CA ARG A 173 -0.44 19.30 25.37
C ARG A 173 0.54 18.47 26.18
N SER A 174 1.66 19.07 26.62
CA SER A 174 2.61 18.38 27.48
C SER A 174 2.02 18.06 28.86
N GLN A 175 1.16 18.91 29.42
CA GLN A 175 0.49 18.65 30.70
C GLN A 175 -0.50 17.49 30.57
N ILE A 176 -1.33 17.50 29.53
CA ILE A 176 -2.27 16.40 29.22
C ILE A 176 -1.50 15.09 28.99
N ALA A 177 -0.41 15.16 28.22
CA ALA A 177 0.44 14.00 27.95
C ALA A 177 1.09 13.44 29.22
N GLU A 178 1.53 14.29 30.16
CA GLU A 178 2.11 13.83 31.43
C GLU A 178 1.09 13.08 32.29
N VAL A 179 -0.16 13.55 32.31
CA VAL A 179 -1.26 12.87 33.04
C VAL A 179 -1.50 11.46 32.47
N GLY A 180 -1.43 11.30 31.15
CA GLY A 180 -1.57 10.00 30.47
C GLY A 180 -0.27 9.21 30.28
N ARG A 181 0.87 9.70 30.78
CA ARG A 181 2.19 9.15 30.42
C ARG A 181 2.37 7.70 30.86
N VAL A 182 1.93 7.36 32.07
CA VAL A 182 2.07 6.00 32.61
C VAL A 182 1.31 4.98 31.77
N VAL A 183 0.08 5.32 31.33
CA VAL A 183 -0.70 4.45 30.45
C VAL A 183 -0.02 4.32 29.09
N THR A 184 0.45 5.43 28.51
CA THR A 184 1.17 5.43 27.23
C THR A 184 2.45 4.58 27.30
N ASP A 185 3.26 4.74 28.35
CA ASP A 185 4.51 3.98 28.56
C ASP A 185 4.25 2.47 28.70
N LEU A 186 3.14 2.09 29.35
CA LEU A 186 2.73 0.68 29.47
C LEU A 186 2.18 0.14 28.14
N ASP A 187 1.43 0.95 27.39
CA ASP A 187 0.97 0.60 26.04
C ASP A 187 2.12 0.41 25.07
N ASP A 188 3.17 1.25 25.15
CA ASP A 188 4.40 1.09 24.38
C ASP A 188 5.11 -0.22 24.72
N GLN A 189 5.21 -0.57 26.01
CA GLN A 189 5.82 -1.84 26.44
C GLN A 189 5.04 -3.06 25.96
N ILE A 190 3.70 -3.04 26.09
CA ILE A 190 2.85 -4.12 25.58
C ILE A 190 3.00 -4.21 24.06
N ARG A 191 2.93 -3.09 23.33
CA ARG A 191 3.13 -3.07 21.88
C ARG A 191 4.50 -3.60 21.49
N ALA A 192 5.57 -3.26 22.20
CA ALA A 192 6.91 -3.75 21.90
C ALA A 192 6.97 -5.29 21.97
N LEU A 193 6.23 -5.91 22.90
CA LEU A 193 6.16 -7.36 23.06
C LEU A 193 5.19 -8.02 22.05
N THR A 194 4.13 -7.33 21.62
CA THR A 194 3.09 -7.90 20.73
C THR A 194 3.20 -7.42 19.28
N THR A 195 4.19 -6.61 18.93
CA THR A 195 4.31 -6.04 17.56
C THR A 195 4.35 -7.15 16.52
N GLU A 196 5.18 -8.17 16.76
CA GLU A 196 5.37 -9.26 15.81
C GLU A 196 4.13 -10.15 15.70
N THR A 197 3.49 -10.47 16.83
CA THR A 197 2.25 -11.26 16.82
C THR A 197 1.13 -10.51 16.13
N SER A 198 0.94 -9.22 16.42
CA SER A 198 -0.09 -8.40 15.76
C SER A 198 0.18 -8.24 14.26
N ARG A 199 1.44 -8.14 13.84
CA ARG A 199 1.83 -8.11 12.42
C ARG A 199 1.45 -9.41 11.71
N LEU A 200 1.73 -10.55 12.33
CA LEU A 200 1.43 -11.88 11.78
C LEU A 200 -0.08 -12.18 11.80
N GLU A 201 -0.80 -11.77 12.83
CA GLU A 201 -2.27 -11.85 12.90
C GLU A 201 -2.92 -11.05 11.78
N GLN A 202 -2.50 -9.80 11.58
CA GLN A 202 -2.99 -8.98 10.47
C GLN A 202 -2.68 -9.63 9.12
N ARG A 203 -1.49 -10.21 8.97
CA ARG A 203 -1.12 -10.93 7.74
C ARG A 203 -2.02 -12.14 7.47
N LEU A 204 -2.42 -12.89 8.50
CA LEU A 204 -3.38 -13.99 8.36
C LEU A 204 -4.78 -13.49 7.96
N VAL A 205 -5.21 -12.35 8.49
CA VAL A 205 -6.48 -11.72 8.06
C VAL A 205 -6.44 -11.35 6.58
N ASP A 206 -5.32 -10.78 6.11
CA ASP A 206 -5.16 -10.39 4.71
C ASP A 206 -5.09 -11.59 3.76
N LEU A 207 -4.57 -12.73 4.22
CA LEU A 207 -4.48 -13.99 3.47
C LEU A 207 -5.74 -14.85 3.55
N ALA A 208 -6.67 -14.52 4.46
CA ALA A 208 -7.87 -15.31 4.66
C ALA A 208 -8.76 -15.30 3.41
N PRO A 209 -9.39 -16.45 3.07
CA PRO A 209 -10.22 -16.54 1.89
C PRO A 209 -11.42 -15.60 2.01
N SER A 210 -11.61 -14.74 1.02
CA SER A 210 -12.70 -13.77 0.97
C SER A 210 -13.52 -13.93 -0.30
N LEU A 211 -14.84 -13.82 -0.18
CA LEU A 211 -15.74 -13.92 -1.33
C LEU A 211 -15.48 -12.82 -2.37
N VAL A 212 -15.14 -11.61 -1.91
CA VAL A 212 -14.87 -10.48 -2.79
C VAL A 212 -13.51 -10.63 -3.46
N ASN A 213 -12.44 -10.83 -2.69
CA ASN A 213 -11.09 -10.78 -3.27
C ASN A 213 -10.74 -12.06 -4.03
N ASP A 214 -11.13 -13.24 -3.53
CA ASP A 214 -10.71 -14.50 -4.15
C ASP A 214 -11.65 -15.00 -5.24
N TYR A 215 -12.95 -14.69 -5.14
CA TYR A 215 -13.93 -15.18 -6.11
C TYR A 215 -14.42 -14.10 -7.08
N PHE A 216 -14.76 -12.89 -6.60
CA PHE A 216 -15.30 -11.85 -7.47
C PHE A 216 -14.22 -11.12 -8.27
N LEU A 217 -13.19 -10.58 -7.59
CA LEU A 217 -12.12 -9.81 -8.25
C LEU A 217 -11.22 -10.67 -9.13
N ASN A 218 -11.14 -11.97 -8.86
CA ASN A 218 -10.41 -12.90 -9.70
C ASN A 218 -11.29 -13.60 -10.73
N ALA A 219 -12.60 -13.31 -10.87
CA ALA A 219 -13.44 -14.02 -11.84
C ALA A 219 -13.00 -13.74 -13.29
N PRO A 220 -13.25 -14.67 -14.25
CA PRO A 220 -13.04 -14.40 -15.66
C PRO A 220 -13.73 -13.08 -16.06
N LEU A 221 -13.02 -12.24 -16.82
CA LEU A 221 -13.44 -10.90 -17.26
C LEU A 221 -13.51 -9.83 -16.17
N LEU A 222 -13.27 -10.14 -14.89
CA LEU A 222 -13.17 -9.16 -13.79
C LEU A 222 -11.76 -9.02 -13.23
N ASP A 223 -10.86 -9.93 -13.61
CA ASP A 223 -9.45 -9.99 -13.20
C ASP A 223 -8.59 -8.84 -13.71
N PHE A 224 -9.14 -7.91 -14.50
CA PHE A 224 -8.44 -6.69 -14.90
C PHE A 224 -8.60 -5.54 -13.89
N MET A 225 -9.58 -5.61 -12.98
CA MET A 225 -9.90 -4.48 -12.09
C MET A 225 -8.93 -4.36 -10.92
N ALA A 226 -8.88 -5.39 -10.07
CA ALA A 226 -8.02 -5.44 -8.88
C ALA A 226 -7.80 -6.90 -8.43
N PRO A 227 -7.18 -7.76 -9.27
CA PRO A 227 -7.02 -9.17 -8.93
C PRO A 227 -6.03 -9.35 -7.78
N THR A 228 -6.26 -10.35 -6.93
CA THR A 228 -5.26 -10.73 -5.90
C THR A 228 -4.11 -11.55 -6.48
N ILE A 229 -4.37 -12.29 -7.56
CA ILE A 229 -3.37 -13.02 -8.33
C ILE A 229 -3.08 -12.31 -9.65
N ARG A 230 -1.81 -11.94 -9.87
CA ARG A 230 -1.41 -11.18 -11.05
C ARG A 230 -0.02 -11.56 -11.51
N VAL A 231 0.24 -11.37 -12.80
CA VAL A 231 1.59 -11.47 -13.36
C VAL A 231 2.47 -10.43 -12.66
N GLN A 232 3.54 -10.90 -12.00
CA GLN A 232 4.53 -10.03 -11.39
C GLN A 232 5.52 -9.68 -12.48
N GLN A 233 5.58 -8.41 -12.85
CA GLN A 233 6.43 -7.94 -13.93
C GLN A 233 7.28 -6.76 -13.46
N ILE A 234 8.57 -6.85 -13.70
CA ILE A 234 9.50 -5.74 -13.54
C ILE A 234 10.10 -5.36 -14.89
N ILE A 235 10.56 -4.11 -14.99
CA ILE A 235 11.28 -3.60 -16.15
C ILE A 235 12.62 -3.10 -15.62
N THR A 236 13.69 -3.79 -15.98
CA THR A 236 15.03 -3.51 -15.47
C THR A 236 15.59 -2.25 -16.14
N PRO A 237 15.98 -1.22 -15.38
CA PRO A 237 16.45 0.04 -15.96
C PRO A 237 17.83 -0.09 -16.64
N ASN A 238 18.67 -0.99 -16.13
CA ASN A 238 20.09 -1.07 -16.50
C ASN A 238 20.43 -2.27 -17.40
N VAL A 239 19.45 -3.14 -17.70
CA VAL A 239 19.61 -4.30 -18.56
C VAL A 239 18.74 -4.11 -19.79
N LEU A 240 19.36 -4.15 -20.96
CA LEU A 240 18.67 -3.87 -22.23
C LEU A 240 18.69 -5.12 -23.11
N ASP A 241 17.59 -5.35 -23.82
CA ASP A 241 17.54 -6.28 -24.95
C ASP A 241 17.78 -5.52 -26.26
N ASP A 242 18.73 -6.01 -27.05
CA ASP A 242 19.01 -5.51 -28.39
C ASP A 242 17.98 -6.10 -29.37
N LEU A 243 17.04 -5.26 -29.82
CA LEU A 243 16.20 -5.56 -30.96
C LEU A 243 16.87 -5.02 -32.23
N ASN A 244 16.48 -5.55 -33.40
CA ASN A 244 17.13 -5.26 -34.70
C ASN A 244 17.45 -3.77 -34.97
N PHE A 245 16.67 -2.83 -34.42
CA PHE A 245 16.85 -1.38 -34.63
C PHE A 245 16.73 -0.51 -33.37
N THR A 246 16.61 -1.11 -32.18
CA THR A 246 16.44 -0.34 -30.93
C THR A 246 16.84 -1.18 -29.72
N ARG A 247 17.18 -0.50 -28.62
CA ARG A 247 17.44 -1.15 -27.34
C ARG A 247 16.30 -0.84 -26.40
N VAL A 248 15.68 -1.89 -25.86
CA VAL A 248 14.56 -1.74 -24.93
C VAL A 248 14.98 -2.27 -23.56
N PRO A 249 14.51 -1.65 -22.47
CA PRO A 249 14.65 -2.23 -21.13
C PRO A 249 14.14 -3.67 -21.11
N LYS A 250 14.91 -4.57 -20.52
CA LYS A 250 14.53 -5.96 -20.35
C LYS A 250 13.35 -6.03 -19.38
N MET A 251 12.36 -6.84 -19.73
CA MET A 251 11.24 -7.18 -18.86
C MET A 251 11.61 -8.46 -18.11
N ASP A 252 11.07 -8.70 -16.91
CA ASP A 252 11.20 -9.99 -16.20
C ASP A 252 9.89 -10.33 -15.49
N ARG A 253 9.42 -11.58 -15.65
CA ARG A 253 8.19 -12.11 -15.04
C ARG A 253 8.41 -13.35 -14.17
N CYS A 254 9.64 -13.73 -13.87
CA CYS A 254 9.96 -14.97 -13.14
C CYS A 254 9.30 -15.02 -11.74
N MET A 255 9.20 -13.89 -11.06
CA MET A 255 8.51 -13.77 -9.76
C MET A 255 6.98 -13.99 -9.83
N THR A 256 6.42 -14.20 -11.03
CA THR A 256 5.02 -14.64 -11.16
C THR A 256 4.81 -16.02 -10.53
N CYS A 257 5.80 -16.91 -10.65
CA CYS A 257 5.79 -18.24 -10.04
C CYS A 257 6.76 -18.34 -8.85
N HIS A 258 7.92 -17.67 -8.92
CA HIS A 258 8.96 -17.66 -7.88
C HIS A 258 8.72 -16.56 -6.84
N LEU A 259 7.57 -16.60 -6.16
CA LEU A 259 7.05 -15.47 -5.35
C LEU A 259 7.87 -15.14 -4.10
N ALA A 260 8.59 -16.14 -3.56
CA ALA A 260 9.42 -16.01 -2.36
C ALA A 260 10.93 -15.98 -2.65
N ILE A 261 11.35 -15.98 -3.92
CA ILE A 261 12.77 -16.08 -4.26
C ILE A 261 13.63 -14.96 -3.66
N ASN A 262 13.05 -13.76 -3.50
CA ASN A 262 13.70 -12.59 -2.90
C ASN A 262 13.30 -12.34 -1.44
N ARG A 263 12.69 -13.31 -0.76
CA ARG A 263 12.20 -13.19 0.62
C ARG A 263 12.91 -14.18 1.52
N GLU A 264 13.24 -13.77 2.72
CA GLU A 264 13.72 -14.67 3.78
C GLU A 264 12.57 -15.51 4.34
N GLY A 265 12.91 -16.64 4.97
CA GLY A 265 11.98 -17.52 5.67
C GLY A 265 11.32 -18.57 4.77
N TYR A 266 11.80 -18.73 3.53
CA TYR A 266 11.35 -19.75 2.60
C TYR A 266 12.47 -20.73 2.15
N GLU A 267 13.59 -20.77 2.86
CA GLU A 267 14.79 -21.52 2.48
C GLU A 267 14.59 -23.04 2.44
N GLU A 268 13.71 -23.57 3.29
CA GLU A 268 13.45 -25.01 3.42
C GLU A 268 12.29 -25.52 2.56
N TYR A 269 11.64 -24.63 1.81
CA TYR A 269 10.47 -24.99 1.00
C TYR A 269 10.88 -25.43 -0.41
N PRO A 270 10.09 -26.27 -1.09
CA PRO A 270 10.41 -26.74 -2.43
C PRO A 270 10.27 -25.65 -3.48
N GLN A 271 11.03 -25.79 -4.56
CA GLN A 271 10.88 -24.95 -5.75
C GLN A 271 9.43 -25.03 -6.30
N PRO A 272 8.85 -23.91 -6.79
CA PRO A 272 9.49 -22.61 -7.03
C PRO A 272 9.44 -21.63 -5.84
N PHE A 273 9.03 -22.08 -4.64
CA PHE A 273 8.80 -21.20 -3.49
C PHE A 273 10.02 -21.04 -2.58
N THR A 274 11.14 -21.67 -2.92
CA THR A 274 12.39 -21.56 -2.15
C THR A 274 12.98 -20.16 -2.25
N THR A 275 13.49 -19.65 -1.13
CA THR A 275 14.36 -18.45 -1.10
C THR A 275 15.64 -18.68 -1.90
N HIS A 276 16.19 -17.63 -2.52
CA HIS A 276 17.45 -17.71 -3.24
C HIS A 276 18.62 -18.09 -2.29
N PRO A 277 19.46 -19.10 -2.59
CA PRO A 277 20.51 -19.61 -1.68
C PRO A 277 21.61 -18.63 -1.23
N ASN A 278 21.57 -17.37 -1.67
CA ASN A 278 22.51 -16.29 -1.34
C ASN A 278 21.79 -14.95 -1.53
N LEU A 279 20.74 -14.71 -0.75
CA LEU A 279 19.82 -13.59 -0.95
C LEU A 279 20.53 -12.23 -0.98
N ASP A 280 21.43 -11.99 -0.02
CA ASP A 280 22.18 -10.73 0.16
C ASP A 280 23.17 -10.40 -0.97
N VAL A 281 23.56 -11.40 -1.77
CA VAL A 281 24.50 -11.22 -2.87
C VAL A 281 23.77 -11.02 -4.20
N TYR A 282 22.52 -11.48 -4.29
CA TYR A 282 21.74 -11.55 -5.53
C TYR A 282 20.38 -10.85 -5.41
N VAL A 283 19.27 -11.56 -5.51
CA VAL A 283 17.95 -10.93 -5.73
C VAL A 283 17.36 -10.21 -4.51
N GLY A 284 18.03 -10.23 -3.36
CA GLY A 284 17.59 -9.54 -2.14
C GLY A 284 17.57 -8.02 -2.28
N SER A 285 16.74 -7.35 -1.49
CA SER A 285 16.57 -5.88 -1.56
C SER A 285 17.82 -5.10 -1.17
N ALA A 286 18.65 -5.64 -0.28
CA ALA A 286 19.91 -5.04 0.17
C ALA A 286 21.13 -5.44 -0.69
N SER A 287 20.92 -6.27 -1.70
CA SER A 287 22.00 -6.79 -2.53
C SER A 287 22.55 -5.75 -3.51
N PRO A 288 23.79 -5.92 -4.00
CA PRO A 288 24.29 -5.21 -5.18
C PRO A 288 23.50 -5.47 -6.47
N HIS A 289 22.71 -6.55 -6.53
CA HIS A 289 21.94 -6.98 -7.71
C HIS A 289 20.45 -7.23 -7.39
N PRO A 290 19.73 -6.26 -6.82
CA PRO A 290 18.36 -6.49 -6.35
C PRO A 290 17.45 -6.83 -7.54
N PHE A 291 16.47 -7.71 -7.30
CA PHE A 291 15.59 -8.23 -8.36
C PHE A 291 14.99 -7.11 -9.20
N GLU A 292 14.50 -6.04 -8.56
CA GLU A 292 13.80 -4.92 -9.19
C GLU A 292 14.65 -4.20 -10.24
N THR A 293 15.98 -4.30 -10.15
CA THR A 293 16.90 -3.64 -11.08
C THR A 293 17.60 -4.60 -12.04
N THR A 294 17.81 -5.84 -11.62
CA THR A 294 18.64 -6.82 -12.35
C THR A 294 17.80 -7.88 -13.06
N GLY A 295 16.67 -8.29 -12.48
CA GLY A 295 15.88 -9.43 -12.95
C GLY A 295 16.61 -10.78 -12.79
N CYS A 296 15.93 -11.86 -13.15
CA CYS A 296 16.42 -13.23 -13.03
C CYS A 296 17.16 -13.68 -14.30
N THR A 297 16.69 -13.25 -15.46
CA THR A 297 17.17 -13.74 -16.76
C THR A 297 18.55 -13.24 -17.16
N VAL A 298 19.14 -12.28 -16.43
CA VAL A 298 20.56 -11.91 -16.59
C VAL A 298 21.48 -13.07 -16.23
N CYS A 299 21.10 -13.89 -15.25
CA CYS A 299 21.90 -15.01 -14.77
C CYS A 299 21.37 -16.37 -15.24
N HIS A 300 20.04 -16.52 -15.32
CA HIS A 300 19.39 -17.80 -15.64
C HIS A 300 19.02 -17.96 -17.13
N GLU A 301 19.25 -16.92 -17.94
CA GLU A 301 18.86 -16.86 -19.36
C GLU A 301 17.36 -17.13 -19.57
N GLY A 302 16.95 -17.45 -20.80
CA GLY A 302 15.57 -17.77 -21.15
C GLY A 302 14.72 -16.60 -21.63
N MET A 303 13.40 -16.84 -21.70
CA MET A 303 12.42 -15.86 -22.17
C MET A 303 11.72 -15.18 -20.98
N PRO A 304 12.21 -14.02 -20.52
CA PRO A 304 11.70 -13.41 -19.29
C PRO A 304 10.22 -12.98 -19.34
N GLN A 305 9.68 -12.77 -20.53
CA GLN A 305 8.29 -12.40 -20.77
C GLN A 305 7.33 -13.60 -20.71
N SER A 306 7.87 -14.82 -20.74
CA SER A 306 7.05 -16.03 -20.68
C SER A 306 6.56 -16.28 -19.26
N ILE A 307 5.31 -16.74 -19.19
CA ILE A 307 4.61 -17.18 -17.98
C ILE A 307 4.12 -18.64 -18.14
N SER A 308 4.66 -19.33 -19.16
CA SER A 308 4.41 -20.73 -19.49
C SER A 308 5.70 -21.50 -19.32
N PHE A 309 5.65 -22.68 -18.69
CA PHE A 309 6.84 -23.51 -18.44
C PHE A 309 7.58 -23.95 -19.72
N GLN A 310 6.94 -23.88 -20.88
CA GLN A 310 7.50 -24.36 -22.15
C GLN A 310 8.61 -23.46 -22.70
N ASP A 311 8.57 -22.16 -22.41
CA ASP A 311 9.47 -21.16 -23.01
C ASP A 311 10.43 -20.51 -22.00
N VAL A 312 10.35 -20.89 -20.73
CA VAL A 312 11.27 -20.42 -19.69
C VAL A 312 12.51 -21.31 -19.66
N SER A 313 13.69 -20.70 -19.69
CA SER A 313 14.94 -21.42 -19.41
C SER A 313 15.04 -21.64 -17.90
N HIS A 314 14.57 -22.79 -17.44
CA HIS A 314 14.91 -23.29 -16.12
C HIS A 314 16.02 -24.32 -16.31
N THR A 315 17.26 -23.92 -16.07
CA THR A 315 18.30 -24.92 -15.81
C THR A 315 18.00 -25.52 -14.43
N PRO A 316 17.81 -26.85 -14.32
CA PRO A 316 17.72 -27.46 -13.00
C PRO A 316 19.06 -27.26 -12.31
N VAL A 317 19.04 -26.55 -11.17
CA VAL A 317 20.08 -26.64 -10.15
C VAL A 317 19.55 -27.49 -9.02
#